data_AF-A0A6N4VA69-F1
#
_entry.id   AF-A0A6N4VA69-F1
#
_cell.length_a   1.000
_cell.length_b   1.000
_cell.length_c   1.000
_cell.angle_alpha   90.00
_cell.angle_beta   90.00
_cell.angle_gamma   90.00
#
_symmetry.space_group_name_H-M   'P 1'
#
loop_
_entity.id
_entity.type
_entity.pdbx_description
1 polymer ?
#
loop_
_entity_poly.entity_id
_entity_poly.type
_entity_poly.pdbx_seq_one_letter_code
_entity_poly.pdbx_strand_id
1 'polypeptide(L)'
;MSSTITAIAVIGVLAAWHVRNARHPGWRASSEGRFNIYCGYFLVIIAAYWLVSAPTATAWEWALGNAWALAAMVAFVSGFAQLNRATARHAEFAQLLETLEPVPAGERHD
;
A
#
# COMPACT_ATOMS: atom_id res chain seq x y z
N MET A 1 -1.87 -29.90 -9.14
CA MET A 1 -0.94 -29.64 -8.01
C MET A 1 -0.08 -28.39 -8.21
N SER A 2 0.54 -28.19 -9.38
CA SER A 2 1.35 -26.98 -9.65
C SER A 2 0.61 -25.66 -9.35
N SER A 3 -0.63 -25.50 -9.83
CA SER A 3 -1.43 -24.28 -9.62
C SER A 3 -1.70 -23.97 -8.13
N THR A 4 -1.95 -25.00 -7.32
CA THR A 4 -2.14 -24.85 -5.85
C THR A 4 -0.87 -24.36 -5.16
N ILE A 5 0.29 -24.89 -5.55
CA ILE A 5 1.59 -24.47 -5.00
C ILE A 5 1.87 -23.01 -5.37
N THR A 6 1.62 -22.62 -6.62
CA THR A 6 1.77 -21.24 -7.08
C THR A 6 0.86 -20.29 -6.29
N ALA A 7 -0.40 -20.66 -6.08
CA ALA A 7 -1.33 -19.84 -5.31
C ALA A 7 -0.86 -19.64 -3.85
N ILE A 8 -0.42 -20.71 -3.18
CA ILE A 8 0.11 -20.63 -1.81
C ILE A 8 1.36 -19.74 -1.76
N ALA A 9 2.27 -19.89 -2.73
CA ALA A 9 3.47 -19.08 -2.81
C ALA A 9 3.14 -17.58 -2.99
N VAL A 10 2.21 -17.25 -3.90
CA VAL A 10 1.76 -15.86 -4.12
C VAL A 10 1.16 -15.27 -2.85
N ILE A 11 0.27 -16.01 -2.18
CA ILE A 11 -0.35 -15.56 -0.92
C ILE A 11 0.73 -15.36 0.15
N GLY A 12 1.69 -16.27 0.28
CA GLY A 12 2.78 -16.17 1.25
C GLY A 12 3.67 -14.95 1.01
N VAL A 13 4.05 -14.70 -0.24
CA VAL A 13 4.83 -13.51 -0.62
C VAL A 13 4.04 -12.23 -0.33
N LEU A 14 2.76 -12.18 -0.69
CA LEU A 14 1.92 -11.00 -0.44
C LEU A 14 1.69 -10.76 1.05
N ALA A 15 1.53 -11.82 1.86
CA ALA A 15 1.41 -11.70 3.30
C ALA A 15 2.71 -11.18 3.94
N ALA A 16 3.87 -11.71 3.55
CA ALA A 16 5.16 -11.23 4.02
C ALA A 16 5.40 -9.76 3.63
N TRP A 17 5.06 -9.41 2.39
CA TRP A 17 5.10 -8.04 1.88
C TRP A 17 4.16 -7.11 2.66
N HIS A 18 2.95 -7.58 2.98
CA HIS A 18 1.99 -6.84 3.78
C HIS A 18 2.52 -6.54 5.19
N VAL A 19 3.11 -7.54 5.87
CA VAL A 19 3.72 -7.34 7.19
C VAL A 19 4.83 -6.30 7.13
N ARG A 20 5.65 -6.32 6.08
CA ARG A 20 6.69 -5.29 5.87
C ARG A 20 6.09 -3.91 5.66
N ASN A 21 5.03 -3.78 4.86
CA ASN A 21 4.39 -2.50 4.59
C ASN A 21 3.61 -1.94 5.78
N ALA A 22 3.02 -2.81 6.61
CA ALA A 22 2.32 -2.41 7.82
C ALA A 22 3.25 -1.76 8.85
N ARG A 23 4.57 -1.96 8.73
CA ARG A 23 5.60 -1.27 9.53
C ARG A 23 5.91 0.14 9.04
N HIS A 24 5.33 0.59 7.93
CA HIS A 24 5.57 1.93 7.41
C HIS A 24 5.05 3.01 8.38
N PRO A 25 5.83 4.07 8.71
CA PRO A 25 5.42 5.10 9.67
C PRO A 25 4.08 5.77 9.31
N GLY A 26 3.87 6.02 8.01
CA GLY A 26 2.62 6.59 7.49
C GLY A 26 1.41 5.64 7.50
N TRP A 27 1.58 4.36 7.84
CA TRP A 27 0.52 3.34 7.70
C TRP A 27 -0.73 3.68 8.52
N ARG A 28 -0.57 4.12 9.78
CA ARG A 28 -1.69 4.54 10.62
C ARG A 28 -2.19 5.95 10.29
N ALA A 29 -1.36 6.77 9.65
CA ALA A 29 -1.63 8.17 9.36
C ALA A 29 -2.48 8.39 8.09
N SER A 30 -2.53 7.42 7.17
CA SER A 30 -3.23 7.56 5.89
C SER A 30 -4.18 6.39 5.62
N SER A 31 -5.49 6.66 5.64
CA SER A 31 -6.54 5.71 5.23
C SER A 31 -6.52 5.46 3.71
N GLU A 32 -6.34 6.51 2.91
CA GLU A 32 -6.27 6.40 1.44
C GLU A 32 -5.06 5.59 0.97
N GLY A 33 -3.89 5.79 1.60
CA GLY A 33 -2.69 5.02 1.28
C GLY A 33 -2.89 3.53 1.55
N ARG A 34 -3.53 3.19 2.68
CA ARG A 34 -3.92 1.80 3.00
C ARG A 34 -4.92 1.24 1.99
N PHE A 35 -5.96 2.00 1.65
CA PHE A 35 -6.96 1.59 0.67
C PHE A 35 -6.33 1.23 -0.67
N ASN A 36 -5.49 2.09 -1.22
CA ASN A 36 -4.80 1.83 -2.48
C ASN A 36 -3.89 0.60 -2.41
N ILE A 37 -3.19 0.39 -1.30
CA ILE A 37 -2.36 -0.81 -1.11
C ILE A 37 -3.21 -2.08 -1.02
N TYR A 38 -4.37 -2.04 -0.33
CA TYR A 38 -5.30 -3.17 -0.29
C TYR A 38 -5.90 -3.48 -1.67
N CYS A 39 -6.30 -2.45 -2.43
CA CYS A 39 -6.71 -2.60 -3.82
C CYS A 39 -5.60 -3.25 -4.65
N GLY A 40 -4.34 -2.81 -4.49
CA GLY A 40 -3.18 -3.41 -5.14
C GLY A 40 -3.09 -4.93 -4.91
N TYR A 41 -3.27 -5.41 -3.67
CA TYR A 41 -3.24 -6.86 -3.39
C TYR A 41 -4.34 -7.63 -4.14
N PHE A 42 -5.57 -7.10 -4.17
CA PHE A 42 -6.66 -7.72 -4.93
C PHE A 42 -6.36 -7.77 -6.43
N LEU A 43 -5.81 -6.68 -6.98
CA LEU A 43 -5.43 -6.61 -8.39
C LEU A 43 -4.31 -7.61 -8.74
N VAL A 44 -3.34 -7.85 -7.85
CA VAL A 44 -2.33 -8.90 -8.04
C VAL A 44 -2.95 -10.28 -8.08
N ILE A 45 -3.93 -10.58 -7.21
CA ILE A 45 -4.61 -11.88 -7.20
C ILE A 45 -5.36 -12.09 -8.51
N ILE A 46 -6.06 -11.07 -9.00
CA ILE A 46 -6.77 -11.10 -10.30
C ILE A 46 -5.77 -11.29 -11.45
N ALA A 47 -4.65 -10.57 -11.44
CA ALA A 47 -3.60 -10.71 -12.44
C ALA A 47 -3.03 -12.13 -12.46
N ALA A 48 -2.72 -12.69 -11.29
CA ALA A 48 -2.20 -14.05 -11.14
C ALA A 48 -3.20 -15.09 -11.66
N TYR A 49 -4.50 -14.92 -11.39
CA TYR A 49 -5.55 -15.80 -11.92
C TYR A 49 -5.54 -15.83 -13.45
N TRP A 50 -5.54 -14.67 -14.10
CA TRP A 50 -5.55 -14.59 -15.57
C TRP A 50 -4.27 -15.15 -16.19
N LEU A 51 -3.10 -14.85 -15.61
CA LEU A 51 -1.82 -15.36 -16.09
C LEU A 51 -1.69 -16.88 -15.96
N VAL A 52 -2.19 -17.46 -14.87
CA VAL A 52 -2.19 -18.92 -14.66
C VAL A 52 -3.21 -19.61 -15.58
N SER A 53 -4.32 -18.94 -15.89
CA SER A 53 -5.36 -19.46 -16.77
C SER A 53 -5.04 -19.30 -18.27
N ALA A 54 -4.04 -18.47 -18.61
CA ALA A 54 -3.64 -18.22 -19.98
C ALA A 54 -3.02 -19.48 -20.62
N PRO A 55 -3.59 -20.02 -21.72
CA PRO A 55 -3.08 -21.23 -22.35
C PRO A 55 -1.69 -21.03 -22.98
N THR A 56 -1.43 -19.82 -23.48
CA THR A 56 -0.17 -19.42 -24.13
C THR A 56 0.09 -17.94 -23.85
N ALA A 57 1.34 -17.50 -23.97
CA ALA A 57 1.75 -16.10 -23.76
C ALA A 57 1.24 -15.11 -24.82
N THR A 58 0.48 -15.59 -25.82
CA THR A 58 -0.10 -14.80 -26.91
C THR A 58 -1.62 -14.70 -26.83
N ALA A 59 -2.24 -15.35 -25.86
CA ALA A 59 -3.69 -15.35 -25.70
C ALA A 59 -4.19 -14.07 -25.00
N TRP A 60 -5.46 -13.71 -25.19
CA TRP A 60 -6.04 -12.48 -24.65
C TRP A 60 -6.05 -12.46 -23.11
N GLU A 61 -6.11 -13.64 -22.48
CA GLU A 61 -5.98 -13.83 -21.02
C GLU A 61 -4.62 -13.31 -20.51
N TRP A 62 -3.56 -13.52 -21.29
CA TRP A 62 -2.22 -13.01 -20.95
C TRP A 62 -2.19 -11.47 -20.95
N ALA A 63 -2.83 -10.85 -21.94
CA ALA A 63 -2.94 -9.39 -22.01
C ALA A 63 -3.73 -8.84 -20.81
N LEU A 64 -4.84 -9.48 -20.44
CA LEU A 64 -5.61 -9.10 -19.25
C LEU A 64 -4.81 -9.24 -17.95
N GLY A 65 -4.08 -10.35 -17.80
CA GLY A 65 -3.21 -10.57 -16.64
C GLY A 65 -2.19 -9.45 -16.47
N ASN A 66 -1.53 -9.03 -17.55
CA ASN A 66 -0.57 -7.93 -17.53
C ASN A 66 -1.23 -6.58 -17.27
N ALA A 67 -2.42 -6.32 -17.83
CA ALA A 67 -3.17 -5.10 -17.56
C ALA A 67 -3.52 -4.96 -16.08
N TRP A 68 -3.97 -6.05 -15.44
CA TRP A 68 -4.25 -6.06 -14.01
C TRP A 68 -2.97 -5.93 -13.17
N ALA A 69 -1.85 -6.51 -13.61
CA ALA A 69 -0.56 -6.34 -12.96
C ALA A 69 -0.09 -4.87 -12.99
N LEU A 70 -0.28 -4.18 -14.12
CA LEU A 70 0.02 -2.76 -14.25
C LEU A 70 -0.88 -1.91 -13.34
N ALA A 71 -2.19 -2.22 -13.30
CA ALA A 71 -3.12 -1.55 -12.40
C ALA A 71 -2.71 -1.75 -10.93
N ALA A 72 -2.26 -2.94 -10.54
CA ALA A 72 -1.74 -3.22 -9.22
C ALA A 72 -0.51 -2.36 -8.90
N MET A 73 0.43 -2.24 -9.84
CA MET A 73 1.61 -1.37 -9.70
C MET A 73 1.21 0.09 -9.46
N VAL A 74 0.28 0.63 -10.25
CA VAL A 74 -0.23 2.00 -10.08
C VAL A 74 -0.89 2.19 -8.70
N ALA A 75 -1.68 1.21 -8.25
CA ALA A 75 -2.30 1.25 -6.94
C ALA A 75 -1.26 1.26 -5.81
N PHE A 76 -0.21 0.43 -5.90
CA PHE A 76 0.86 0.43 -4.91
C PHE A 76 1.64 1.75 -4.90
N VAL A 77 2.09 2.24 -6.05
CA VAL A 77 2.83 3.51 -6.16
C VAL A 77 2.01 4.67 -5.58
N SER A 78 0.74 4.75 -5.96
CA SER A 78 -0.17 5.80 -5.45
C SER A 78 -0.38 5.65 -3.94
N GLY A 79 -0.53 4.42 -3.45
CA GLY A 79 -0.65 4.14 -2.02
C GLY A 79 0.57 4.60 -1.22
N PHE A 80 1.77 4.25 -1.66
CA PHE A 80 3.02 4.68 -1.01
C PHE A 80 3.22 6.20 -1.08
N ALA A 81 2.87 6.84 -2.20
CA ALA A 81 2.90 8.29 -2.30
C ALA A 81 1.99 8.96 -1.25
N GLN A 82 0.77 8.43 -1.05
CA GLN A 82 -0.14 8.93 -0.01
C GLN A 82 0.37 8.66 1.41
N LEU A 83 1.00 7.51 1.66
CA LEU A 83 1.63 7.23 2.96
C LEU A 83 2.75 8.24 3.27
N ASN A 84 3.62 8.51 2.30
CA ASN A 84 4.74 9.43 2.44
C ASN A 84 4.27 10.87 2.66
N ARG A 85 3.27 11.33 1.91
CA ARG A 85 2.66 12.65 2.11
C ARG A 85 2.04 12.80 3.49
N ALA A 86 1.41 11.76 4.02
CA ALA A 86 0.86 11.80 5.38
C ALA A 86 1.98 11.91 6.42
N THR A 87 3.08 11.17 6.27
CA THR A 87 4.24 11.30 7.17
C THR A 87 4.87 12.69 7.10
N ALA A 88 5.05 13.26 5.90
CA ALA A 88 5.59 14.62 5.73
C ALA A 88 4.72 15.67 6.44
N ARG A 89 3.40 15.62 6.27
CA ARG A 89 2.46 16.54 6.95
C ARG A 89 2.53 16.46 8.47
N HIS A 90 2.71 15.26 9.03
CA HIS A 90 2.87 15.12 10.48
C HIS A 90 4.21 15.68 10.97
N ALA A 91 5.29 15.54 10.19
CA ALA A 91 6.58 16.13 10.52
C ALA A 91 6.52 17.67 10.49
N GLU A 92 5.90 18.25 9.46
CA GLU A 92 5.68 19.70 9.36
C GLU A 92 4.86 20.23 10.54
N PHE A 93 3.79 19.53 10.92
CA PHE A 93 2.95 19.93 12.06
C PHE A 93 3.71 19.83 13.39
N ALA A 94 4.50 18.78 13.58
CA ALA A 94 5.33 18.64 14.77
C ALA A 94 6.35 19.77 14.90
N GLN A 95 7.00 20.16 13.80
CA GLN A 95 7.93 21.29 13.76
C GLN A 95 7.24 22.60 14.10
N LEU A 96 6.05 22.86 13.54
CA LEU A 96 5.27 24.06 13.89
C LEU A 96 4.95 24.10 15.38
N LEU A 97 4.56 22.97 15.96
CA LEU A 97 4.21 22.88 17.38
C LEU A 97 5.44 23.11 18.28
N GLU A 98 6.63 22.68 17.86
CA GLU A 98 7.90 22.94 18.53
C GLU A 98 8.31 24.42 18.50
N THR A 99 7.89 25.17 17.48
CA THR A 99 8.14 26.62 17.38
C THR A 99 7.17 27.47 18.21
N LEU A 100 6.09 26.88 18.74
CA LEU A 100 5.20 27.58 19.64
C LEU A 100 5.86 27.66 21.03
N GLU A 101 6.08 28.88 21.50
CA GLU A 101 6.66 29.12 22.82
C GLU A 101 5.72 28.55 23.91
N PRO A 102 6.22 27.74 24.87
CA PRO A 102 5.37 27.18 25.92
C PRO A 102 4.74 28.31 26.73
N VAL A 103 3.40 28.36 26.81
CA VAL A 103 2.71 29.33 27.65
C VAL A 103 3.23 29.17 29.09
N PRO A 104 3.86 30.20 29.68
CA PRO A 104 4.40 30.10 31.02
C PRO A 104 3.28 29.75 31.98
N ALA A 105 3.54 28.78 32.87
CA ALA A 105 2.56 28.17 33.77
C ALA A 105 1.92 29.14 34.81
N GLY A 106 2.18 30.45 34.71
CA GLY A 106 1.69 31.50 35.60
C GLY A 106 0.43 32.24 35.15
N GLU A 107 -0.11 32.00 33.96
CA GLU A 107 -1.31 32.70 33.44
C GLU A 107 -2.59 31.84 33.44
N ARG A 108 -2.67 30.77 34.24
CA ARG A 108 -3.97 30.19 34.59
C ARG A 108 -4.59 31.06 35.67
N HIS A 109 -5.27 32.12 35.25
CA HIS A 109 -6.16 32.87 36.13
C HIS A 109 -7.44 32.07 36.36
N ASP A 110 -7.71 31.87 37.65
CA ASP A 110 -8.88 31.27 38.31
C ASP A 110 -10.23 31.87 37.87
#